data_AF-A0A2E2KZ78-F1
#
_entry.id   AF-A0A2E2KZ78-F1
#
_cell.length_a   1.000
_cell.length_b   1.000
_cell.length_c   1.000
_cell.angle_alpha   90.00
_cell.angle_beta   90.00
_cell.angle_gamma   90.00
#
_symmetry.space_group_name_H-M   'P 1'
#
loop_
_entity.id
_entity.type
_entity.pdbx_description
1 polymer ?
#
loop_
_entity_poly.entity_id
_entity_poly.type
_entity_poly.pdbx_seq_one_letter_code
_entity_poly.pdbx_strand_id
1 'polypeptide(L)'
;MITLPVAQMADSPRIPQKEPLQKAAEELETVFLAEMLKSAGLNKAPDLFSGGAGEDQFQSFLIRAQAEQMVQSGGVGLAASLFHALSER
;
A
#
# COMPACT_ATOMS: atom_id res chain seq x y z
N MET A 1 5.47 34.46 -49.97
CA MET A 1 4.68 33.60 -49.07
C MET A 1 5.65 32.79 -48.22
N ILE A 2 5.84 33.15 -46.96
CA ILE A 2 6.73 32.45 -46.02
C ILE A 2 5.82 31.69 -45.06
N THR A 3 5.87 30.36 -45.12
CA THR A 3 5.15 29.46 -44.22
C THR A 3 5.87 29.42 -42.87
N LEU A 4 5.17 29.80 -41.80
CA LEU A 4 5.66 29.64 -40.43
C LEU A 4 5.52 28.15 -40.01
N PRO A 5 6.51 27.57 -39.34
CA PRO A 5 6.36 26.25 -38.74
C PRO A 5 5.46 26.38 -37.49
N VAL A 6 4.38 25.60 -37.44
CA VAL A 6 3.59 25.43 -36.22
C VAL A 6 4.49 24.71 -35.22
N ALA A 7 4.84 25.40 -34.14
CA ALA A 7 5.53 24.81 -33.00
C ALA A 7 4.66 23.67 -32.46
N GLN A 8 5.20 22.46 -32.54
CA GLN A 8 4.59 21.26 -31.98
C GLN A 8 4.53 21.43 -30.47
N MET A 9 3.33 21.68 -29.95
CA MET A 9 3.07 21.72 -28.52
C MET A 9 3.52 20.38 -27.93
N ALA A 10 4.55 20.47 -27.08
CA ALA A 10 5.15 19.34 -26.41
C ALA A 10 4.08 18.57 -25.62
N ASP A 11 4.04 17.27 -25.85
CA ASP A 11 3.29 16.29 -25.09
C ASP A 11 3.77 16.38 -23.62
N SER A 12 2.97 17.03 -22.78
CA SER A 12 3.23 17.04 -21.34
C SER A 12 3.06 15.61 -20.84
N PRO A 13 4.02 15.03 -20.10
CA PRO A 13 3.88 13.66 -19.61
C PRO A 13 2.65 13.60 -18.70
N ARG A 14 1.56 13.02 -19.22
CA ARG A 14 0.42 12.64 -18.40
C ARG A 14 0.91 11.50 -17.52
N ILE A 15 1.32 11.82 -16.29
CA ILE A 15 1.50 10.79 -15.28
C ILE A 15 0.17 10.03 -15.23
N PRO A 16 0.14 8.72 -15.56
CA PRO A 16 -1.11 7.98 -15.55
C PRO A 16 -1.62 7.97 -14.11
N GLN A 17 -2.70 8.71 -13.84
CA GLN A 17 -3.34 8.81 -12.51
C GLN A 17 -3.72 7.46 -11.89
N LYS A 18 -3.73 6.38 -12.69
CA LYS A 18 -3.91 5.02 -12.25
C LYS A 18 -2.85 4.56 -11.24
N GLU A 19 -1.60 4.99 -11.39
CA GLU A 19 -0.53 4.56 -10.47
C GLU A 19 -0.70 5.09 -9.03
N PRO A 20 -0.99 6.39 -8.81
CA PRO A 20 -1.28 6.90 -7.48
C PRO A 20 -2.47 6.22 -6.79
N LEU A 21 -3.56 5.97 -7.52
CA LEU A 21 -4.76 5.33 -6.97
C LEU A 21 -4.52 3.86 -6.61
N GLN A 22 -3.77 3.13 -7.46
CA GLN A 22 -3.41 1.75 -7.17
C GLN A 22 -2.54 1.63 -5.92
N LYS A 23 -1.51 2.48 -5.80
CA LYS A 23 -0.68 2.54 -4.59
C LYS A 23 -1.47 2.89 -3.34
N ALA A 24 -2.42 3.83 -3.44
CA ALA A 24 -3.29 4.17 -2.31
C ALA A 24 -4.17 2.97 -1.90
N ALA A 25 -4.69 2.21 -2.86
CA ALA A 25 -5.51 1.04 -2.57
C ALA A 25 -4.69 -0.11 -1.93
N GLU A 26 -3.47 -0.35 -2.40
CA GLU A 26 -2.52 -1.32 -1.82
C GLU A 26 -2.11 -0.93 -0.39
N GLU A 27 -1.87 0.36 -0.14
CA GLU A 27 -1.55 0.88 1.20
C GLU A 27 -2.73 0.72 2.17
N LEU A 28 -3.96 0.95 1.70
CA LEU A 28 -5.15 0.73 2.51
C LEU A 28 -5.35 -0.75 2.87
N GLU A 29 -5.13 -1.67 1.93
CA GLU A 29 -5.16 -3.10 2.23
C GLU A 29 -4.05 -3.51 3.21
N THR A 30 -2.87 -2.90 3.09
CA THR A 30 -1.75 -3.10 4.03
C THR A 30 -2.14 -2.73 5.45
N VAL A 31 -2.73 -1.54 5.65
CA VAL A 31 -3.18 -1.08 6.97
C VAL A 31 -4.27 -2.00 7.52
N PHE A 32 -5.22 -2.42 6.69
CA PHE A 32 -6.25 -3.37 7.09
C PHE A 32 -5.65 -4.70 7.57
N LEU A 33 -4.75 -5.30 6.79
CA LEU A 33 -4.10 -6.55 7.14
C LEU A 33 -3.25 -6.43 8.40
N ALA A 34 -2.54 -5.31 8.59
CA ALA A 34 -1.79 -5.06 9.82
C ALA A 34 -2.68 -5.10 11.06
N GLU A 35 -3.86 -4.46 11.01
CA GLU A 35 -4.83 -4.50 12.12
C GLU A 35 -5.43 -5.90 12.33
N MET A 36 -5.66 -6.66 11.26
CA MET A 36 -6.12 -8.06 11.37
C MET A 36 -5.05 -8.96 11.99
N LEU A 37 -3.78 -8.83 11.60
CA LEU A 37 -2.66 -9.58 12.16
C LEU A 37 -2.47 -9.26 13.65
N LYS A 38 -2.56 -7.98 14.01
CA LYS A 38 -2.55 -7.53 15.41
C LYS A 38 -3.70 -8.14 16.20
N SER A 39 -4.91 -8.13 15.64
CA SER A 39 -6.12 -8.68 16.28
C SER A 39 -6.08 -10.21 16.42
N ALA A 40 -5.47 -10.90 15.45
CA ALA A 40 -5.26 -12.35 15.49
C ALA A 40 -4.26 -12.79 16.57
N GLY A 41 -3.58 -11.86 17.22
CA GLY A 41 -2.65 -12.15 18.30
C GLY A 41 -1.33 -12.75 17.83
N LEU A 42 -0.96 -12.57 16.55
CA LEU A 42 0.29 -13.10 15.97
C LEU A 42 1.56 -12.64 16.69
N ASN A 43 1.45 -11.61 17.54
CA ASN A 43 2.55 -10.93 18.22
C ASN A 43 2.53 -11.14 19.74
N LYS A 44 1.66 -12.02 20.24
CA LYS A 44 1.70 -12.43 21.65
C LYS A 44 2.68 -13.58 21.77
N ALA A 45 3.96 -13.25 21.99
CA ALA A 45 4.91 -14.25 22.44
C ALA A 45 4.37 -14.86 23.76
N PRO A 46 4.44 -16.20 23.96
CA PRO A 46 4.18 -16.78 25.26
C PRO A 46 5.11 -16.14 26.29
N ASP A 47 4.61 -15.83 27.49
CA ASP A 47 5.37 -15.09 28.54
C ASP A 47 6.78 -15.64 28.81
N LEU A 48 7.00 -16.95 28.58
CA LEU A 48 8.30 -17.61 28.76
C LEU A 48 9.33 -17.37 27.64
N PHE A 49 8.92 -16.83 26.48
CA PHE A 49 9.75 -16.62 25.28
C PHE A 49 9.66 -15.20 24.72
N SER A 50 9.19 -14.21 25.51
CA SER A 50 9.20 -12.81 25.10
C SER A 50 10.60 -12.19 25.23
N GLY A 51 10.99 -11.41 24.22
CA GLY A 51 12.19 -10.55 24.19
C GLY A 51 12.10 -9.30 25.09
N GLY A 52 11.05 -9.19 25.91
CA GLY A 52 10.85 -8.11 26.89
C GLY A 52 10.44 -6.79 26.24
N ALA A 53 10.54 -5.69 27.01
CA ALA A 53 10.05 -4.36 26.60
C ALA A 53 10.66 -3.80 25.30
N GLY A 54 11.80 -4.34 24.85
CA GLY A 54 12.39 -3.99 23.56
C GLY A 54 11.60 -4.56 22.39
N GLU A 55 11.08 -5.78 22.51
CA GLU A 55 10.31 -6.47 21.47
C GLU A 55 9.03 -5.69 21.13
N ASP A 56 8.29 -5.24 22.14
CA ASP A 56 7.02 -4.51 21.99
C ASP A 56 7.15 -3.26 21.09
N GLN A 57 8.31 -2.60 21.12
CA GLN A 57 8.55 -1.40 20.31
C GLN A 57 8.75 -1.74 18.83
N PHE A 58 9.21 -2.95 18.52
CA PHE A 58 9.45 -3.41 17.16
C PHE A 58 8.28 -4.22 16.56
N GLN A 59 7.37 -4.71 17.40
CA GLN A 59 6.22 -5.51 16.95
C GLN A 59 5.38 -4.81 15.88
N SER A 60 5.09 -3.52 16.07
CA SER A 60 4.30 -2.75 15.09
C SER A 60 4.96 -2.69 13.71
N PHE A 61 6.30 -2.59 13.67
CA PHE A 61 7.04 -2.57 12.40
C PHE A 61 7.03 -3.94 11.72
N LEU A 62 7.21 -5.02 12.49
CA LEU A 62 7.18 -6.39 11.95
C LEU A 62 5.81 -6.76 11.39
N ILE A 63 4.73 -6.42 12.11
CA ILE A 63 3.36 -6.62 11.64
C ILE A 63 3.13 -5.90 10.32
N ARG A 64 3.52 -4.63 10.26
CA ARG A 64 3.35 -3.83 9.05
C ARG A 64 4.16 -4.40 7.89
N ALA A 65 5.43 -4.75 8.11
CA ALA A 65 6.26 -5.36 7.07
C ALA A 65 5.67 -6.68 6.55
N GLN A 66 5.09 -7.49 7.44
CA GLN A 66 4.40 -8.71 7.05
C GLN A 66 3.14 -8.42 6.23
N ALA A 67 2.33 -7.44 6.65
CA ALA A 67 1.15 -7.01 5.89
C ALA A 67 1.53 -6.50 4.48
N GLU A 68 2.61 -5.71 4.37
CA GLU A 68 3.14 -5.24 3.08
C GLU A 68 3.54 -6.42 2.18
N GLN A 69 4.25 -7.42 2.73
CA GLN A 69 4.61 -8.62 1.99
C GLN A 69 3.40 -9.44 1.56
N MET A 70 2.35 -9.50 2.39
CA MET A 70 1.10 -10.16 2.03
C MET A 70 0.43 -9.48 0.84
N VAL A 71 0.31 -8.14 0.85
CA VAL A 71 -0.24 -7.37 -0.28
C VAL A 71 0.60 -7.58 -1.55
N GLN A 72 1.92 -7.49 -1.45
CA GLN A 72 2.84 -7.73 -2.58
C GLN A 72 2.72 -9.15 -3.15
N SER A 73 2.38 -10.12 -2.30
CA SER A 73 2.17 -11.53 -2.70
C SER A 73 0.75 -11.82 -3.20
N GLY A 74 -0.10 -10.81 -3.35
CA GLY A 74 -1.46 -10.92 -3.89
C GLY A 74 -2.58 -10.51 -2.92
N GLY A 75 -2.26 -10.26 -1.65
CA GLY A 75 -3.19 -9.76 -0.64
C GLY A 75 -4.39 -10.69 -0.39
N VAL A 76 -5.49 -10.09 0.06
CA VAL A 76 -6.82 -10.73 0.18
C VAL A 76 -7.81 -10.22 -0.87
N GLY A 77 -7.36 -9.34 -1.78
CA GLY A 77 -8.14 -8.79 -2.89
C GLY A 77 -8.87 -7.49 -2.57
N LEU A 78 -8.61 -6.88 -1.41
CA LEU A 78 -9.25 -5.61 -1.04
C LEU A 78 -8.73 -4.44 -1.87
N ALA A 79 -7.44 -4.41 -2.23
CA ALA A 79 -6.88 -3.33 -3.05
C ALA A 79 -7.62 -3.16 -4.39
N ALA A 80 -8.05 -4.25 -5.03
CA ALA A 80 -8.82 -4.16 -6.27
C ALA A 80 -10.19 -3.46 -6.05
N SER A 81 -10.90 -3.85 -4.98
CA SER A 81 -12.19 -3.26 -4.62
C SER A 81 -12.05 -1.78 -4.23
N LEU A 82 -11.02 -1.46 -3.46
CA LEU A 82 -10.70 -0.10 -3.03
C LEU A 82 -10.29 0.78 -4.22
N PHE A 83 -9.47 0.26 -5.14
CA PHE A 83 -9.10 0.97 -6.36
C PHE A 83 -10.33 1.35 -7.18
N HIS A 84 -11.27 0.42 -7.36
CA HIS A 84 -12.51 0.69 -8.10
C HIS A 84 -13.33 1.78 -7.40
N ALA A 85 -13.57 1.65 -6.09
CA ALA A 85 -14.31 2.65 -5.32
C ALA A 85 -13.64 4.05 -5.31
N LEU A 86 -12.31 4.11 -5.31
CA LEU A 86 -11.56 5.36 -5.40
C LEU A 86 -11.56 5.97 -6.80
N SER A 87 -11.70 5.15 -7.84
CA SER A 87 -11.72 5.59 -9.25
C SER A 87 -13.08 6.10 -9.70
N GLU A 88 -14.15 5.75 -9.00
CA GLU A 88 -15.53 6.19 -9.29
C GLU A 88 -15.87 7.57 -8.68
N ARG A 89 -14.93 8.16 -7.95
CA ARG A 89 -15.12 9.40 -7.18
C ARG A 89 -14.45 10.59 -7.85
#